data_AF-A0A2V7DAT0-F1
#
_entry.id   AF-A0A2V7DAT0-F1
#
_cell.length_a   1.000
_cell.length_b   1.000
_cell.length_c   1.000
_cell.angle_alpha   90.00
_cell.angle_beta   90.00
_cell.angle_gamma   90.00
#
_symmetry.space_group_name_H-M   'P 1'
#
loop_
_entity.id
_entity.type
_entity.pdbx_description
1 polymer ?
#
loop_
_entity_poly.entity_id
_entity_poly.type
_entity_poly.pdbx_seq_one_letter_code
_entity_poly.pdbx_strand_id
1 'polypeptide(L)'
;MARKRLVLKNTALFNDPANLSWERYVVMQARERERYLAERATISDDALNYRTVSPRYLANAVDQFANNYYSELSATHYVATAAANAPFDELKKSALFQLADEQRHLEMDREVFERAGIPERDWLAAWEAPGTTCRFFRHLLELEDSIEILVKGNFVAEGAAGPGTFTVLADGAEARGDVLSAVNHRARIRDETRHISYGRALVKALIEDDPGNLDTLQQWQDDSLRLFSEVARGGERQAWWEGFLASYYKIALPMGLRPISF
;
A
#
# COMPACT_ATOMS: atom_id res chain seq x y z
N MET A 1 28.81 -2.15 -3.50
CA MET A 1 28.79 -0.68 -3.74
C MET A 1 28.10 -0.04 -2.55
N ALA A 2 28.53 1.14 -2.09
CA ALA A 2 27.83 1.84 -1.02
C ALA A 2 26.43 2.24 -1.51
N ARG A 3 25.40 1.98 -0.70
CA ARG A 3 24.00 2.32 -1.01
C ARG A 3 23.90 3.86 -1.11
N LYS A 4 23.58 4.39 -2.28
CA LYS A 4 23.50 5.84 -2.50
C LYS A 4 22.23 6.36 -1.83
N ARG A 5 22.39 7.22 -0.82
CA ARG A 5 21.28 7.88 -0.12
C ARG A 5 20.93 9.17 -0.85
N LEU A 6 19.64 9.42 -1.05
CA LEU A 6 19.15 10.68 -1.59
C LEU A 6 18.90 11.66 -0.45
N VAL A 7 19.12 12.94 -0.71
CA VAL A 7 18.85 14.03 0.23
C VAL A 7 18.12 15.12 -0.52
N LEU A 8 17.00 15.59 0.03
CA LEU A 8 16.33 16.79 -0.43
C LEU A 8 17.00 18.01 0.21
N LYS A 9 17.83 18.73 -0.54
CA LYS A 9 18.61 19.87 -0.04
C LYS A 9 17.70 21.06 0.25
N ASN A 10 16.79 21.38 -0.67
CA ASN A 10 15.75 22.38 -0.49
C ASN A 10 14.43 21.73 -0.08
N THR A 11 14.21 21.59 1.24
CA THR A 11 13.00 20.95 1.78
C THR A 11 11.71 21.72 1.45
N ALA A 12 11.79 22.99 1.06
CA ALA A 12 10.62 23.78 0.65
C ALA A 12 9.99 23.32 -0.68
N LEU A 13 10.71 22.48 -1.46
CA LEU A 13 10.17 21.86 -2.67
C LEU A 13 9.18 20.74 -2.36
N PHE A 14 9.24 20.14 -1.16
CA PHE A 14 8.25 19.17 -0.72
C PHE A 14 7.08 19.88 -0.05
N ASN A 15 5.87 19.61 -0.56
CA ASN A 15 4.62 19.99 0.06
C ASN A 15 3.66 18.81 -0.03
N ASP A 16 3.18 18.31 1.11
CA ASP A 16 2.16 17.27 1.15
C ASP A 16 0.86 17.81 0.52
N PRO A 17 0.36 17.23 -0.58
CA PRO A 17 -0.87 17.68 -1.22
C PRO A 17 -2.09 17.67 -0.29
N ALA A 18 -2.10 16.80 0.73
CA ALA A 18 -3.19 16.74 1.71
C ALA A 18 -3.14 17.91 2.70
N ASN A 19 -1.96 18.50 2.93
CA ASN A 19 -1.70 19.63 3.82
C ASN A 19 -2.49 19.55 5.14
N LEU A 20 -2.35 18.41 5.82
CA LEU A 20 -3.08 18.12 7.04
C LEU A 20 -2.36 18.68 8.27
N SER A 21 -3.15 19.26 9.18
CA SER A 21 -2.78 19.37 10.59
C SER A 21 -3.30 18.16 11.36
N TRP A 22 -2.82 17.96 12.58
CA TRP A 22 -3.30 16.88 13.44
C TRP A 22 -4.82 16.97 13.67
N GLU A 23 -5.34 18.16 13.96
CA GLU A 23 -6.77 18.40 14.20
C GLU A 23 -7.61 18.06 12.97
N ARG A 24 -7.12 18.44 11.78
CA ARG A 24 -7.78 18.11 10.50
C ARG A 24 -7.77 16.61 10.24
N TYR A 25 -6.64 15.95 10.49
CA TYR A 25 -6.51 14.50 10.35
C TYR A 25 -7.50 13.77 11.26
N VAL A 26 -7.55 14.10 12.55
CA VAL A 26 -8.47 13.46 13.52
C VAL A 26 -9.92 13.66 13.13
N VAL A 27 -10.33 14.88 12.75
CA VAL A 27 -11.72 15.16 12.33
C VAL A 27 -12.07 14.39 11.06
N MET A 28 -11.14 14.31 10.10
CA MET A 28 -11.33 13.54 8.87
C MET A 28 -11.47 12.06 9.18
N GLN A 29 -10.54 11.48 9.96
CA GLN A 29 -10.56 10.05 10.29
C GLN A 29 -11.77 9.65 11.15
N ALA A 30 -12.23 10.52 12.04
CA ALA A 30 -13.47 10.29 12.79
C ALA A 30 -14.68 10.13 11.85
N ARG A 31 -14.78 10.99 10.82
CA ARG A 31 -15.85 10.91 9.81
C ARG A 31 -15.73 9.67 8.92
N GLU A 32 -14.52 9.30 8.51
CA GLU A 32 -14.32 8.07 7.74
C GLU A 32 -14.64 6.83 8.58
N ARG A 33 -14.31 6.83 9.87
CA ARG A 33 -14.72 5.77 10.81
C ARG A 33 -16.23 5.69 10.97
N GLU A 34 -16.93 6.81 11.12
CA GLU A 34 -18.40 6.83 11.19
C GLU A 34 -19.04 6.22 9.94
N ARG A 35 -18.54 6.59 8.75
CA ARG A 35 -19.01 6.02 7.48
C ARG A 35 -18.75 4.53 7.38
N TYR A 36 -17.53 4.10 7.72
CA TYR A 36 -17.16 2.68 7.74
C TYR A 36 -18.09 1.88 8.65
N LEU A 37 -18.32 2.36 9.88
CA LEU A 37 -19.20 1.68 10.84
C LEU A 37 -20.65 1.66 10.37
N ALA A 38 -21.14 2.74 9.74
CA ALA A 38 -22.48 2.78 9.17
C ALA A 38 -22.65 1.77 8.02
N GLU A 39 -21.68 1.69 7.11
CA GLU A 39 -21.71 0.73 6.00
C GLU A 39 -21.58 -0.71 6.51
N ARG A 40 -20.62 -0.98 7.41
CA ARG A 40 -20.42 -2.28 8.04
C ARG A 40 -21.67 -2.76 8.81
N ALA A 41 -22.42 -1.86 9.42
CA ALA A 41 -23.67 -2.21 10.12
C ALA A 41 -24.80 -2.67 9.18
N THR A 42 -24.67 -2.45 7.87
CA THR A 42 -25.64 -2.98 6.89
C THR A 42 -25.38 -4.42 6.47
N ILE A 43 -24.21 -4.97 6.83
CA ILE A 43 -23.84 -6.36 6.52
C ILE A 43 -24.64 -7.29 7.46
N SER A 44 -25.33 -8.28 6.89
CA SER A 44 -26.03 -9.29 7.67
C SER A 44 -25.04 -10.16 8.46
N ASP A 45 -25.45 -10.72 9.59
CA ASP A 45 -24.59 -11.59 10.42
C ASP A 45 -24.03 -12.78 9.63
N ASP A 46 -24.81 -13.37 8.73
CA ASP A 46 -24.33 -14.51 7.92
C ASP A 46 -23.27 -14.08 6.90
N ALA A 47 -23.42 -12.91 6.27
CA ALA A 47 -22.42 -12.38 5.35
C ALA A 47 -21.15 -11.90 6.10
N LEU A 48 -21.33 -11.25 7.26
CA LEU A 48 -20.24 -10.78 8.11
C LEU A 48 -19.34 -11.92 8.61
N ASN A 49 -19.93 -13.09 8.85
CA ASN A 49 -19.21 -14.30 9.28
C ASN A 49 -18.98 -15.30 8.12
N TYR A 50 -19.00 -14.82 6.87
CA TYR A 50 -18.67 -15.61 5.66
C TYR A 50 -19.50 -16.88 5.44
N ARG A 51 -20.67 -17.03 6.10
CA ARG A 51 -21.52 -18.23 5.98
C ARG A 51 -22.23 -18.33 4.65
N THR A 52 -22.42 -17.20 3.97
CA THR A 52 -23.00 -17.13 2.61
C THR A 52 -21.95 -17.22 1.51
N VAL A 53 -20.66 -17.18 1.86
CA VAL A 53 -19.56 -17.16 0.90
C VAL A 53 -19.17 -18.60 0.53
N SER A 54 -18.89 -18.85 -0.75
CA SER A 54 -18.59 -20.21 -1.19
C SER A 54 -17.29 -20.73 -0.54
N PRO A 55 -17.26 -21.98 -0.04
CA PRO A 55 -16.03 -22.56 0.54
C PRO A 55 -14.86 -22.60 -0.46
N ARG A 56 -15.16 -22.79 -1.75
CA ARG A 56 -14.16 -22.77 -2.82
C ARG A 56 -13.51 -21.40 -2.98
N TYR A 57 -14.28 -20.32 -2.83
CA TYR A 57 -13.71 -18.98 -2.85
C TYR A 57 -12.82 -18.76 -1.63
N LEU A 58 -13.31 -19.09 -0.42
CA LEU A 58 -12.55 -18.91 0.81
C LEU A 58 -11.20 -19.64 0.77
N ALA A 59 -11.17 -20.88 0.29
CA ALA A 59 -9.93 -21.64 0.13
C ALA A 59 -8.89 -20.95 -0.77
N ASN A 60 -9.33 -20.21 -1.78
CA ASN A 60 -8.46 -19.47 -2.69
C ASN A 60 -8.17 -18.04 -2.20
N ALA A 61 -9.01 -17.50 -1.31
CA ALA A 61 -8.91 -16.14 -0.79
C ALA A 61 -7.89 -16.02 0.35
N VAL A 62 -7.50 -17.13 0.99
CA VAL A 62 -6.49 -17.16 2.07
C VAL A 62 -5.21 -16.43 1.66
N ASP A 63 -4.68 -16.71 0.47
CA ASP A 63 -3.48 -16.03 -0.06
C ASP A 63 -3.70 -14.51 -0.16
N GLN A 64 -4.88 -14.09 -0.62
CA GLN A 64 -5.21 -12.66 -0.78
C GLN A 64 -5.36 -11.98 0.58
N PHE A 65 -6.06 -12.60 1.53
CA PHE A 65 -6.23 -12.05 2.89
C PHE A 65 -4.88 -11.92 3.58
N ALA A 66 -4.01 -12.92 3.42
CA ALA A 66 -2.65 -12.89 3.96
C ALA A 66 -1.83 -11.78 3.33
N ASN A 67 -1.96 -11.62 2.02
CA ASN A 67 -1.30 -10.55 1.27
C ASN A 67 -1.83 -9.16 1.62
N ASN A 68 -3.07 -9.00 2.07
CA ASN A 68 -3.56 -7.73 2.60
C ASN A 68 -2.97 -7.50 4.00
N TYR A 69 -3.29 -8.38 4.96
CA TYR A 69 -2.92 -8.22 6.37
C TYR A 69 -1.41 -8.01 6.61
N TYR A 70 -0.56 -8.88 6.06
CA TYR A 70 0.89 -8.77 6.31
C TYR A 70 1.55 -7.63 5.54
N SER A 71 0.96 -7.19 4.43
CA SER A 71 1.38 -5.96 3.77
C SER A 71 1.10 -4.75 4.64
N GLU A 72 -0.11 -4.63 5.21
CA GLU A 72 -0.45 -3.54 6.14
C GLU A 72 0.38 -3.60 7.44
N LEU A 73 0.64 -4.81 7.97
CA LEU A 73 1.51 -4.99 9.13
C LEU A 73 2.93 -4.52 8.84
N SER A 74 3.45 -4.89 7.66
CA SER A 74 4.77 -4.48 7.23
C SER A 74 4.82 -2.96 6.98
N ALA A 75 3.77 -2.39 6.40
CA ALA A 75 3.61 -0.95 6.19
C ALA A 75 3.63 -0.17 7.50
N THR A 76 2.88 -0.62 8.49
CA THR A 76 2.93 -0.06 9.85
C THR A 76 4.36 0.02 10.38
N HIS A 77 5.18 -1.02 10.18
CA HIS A 77 6.57 -1.03 10.64
C HIS A 77 7.52 -0.18 9.79
N TYR A 78 7.55 -0.33 8.46
CA TYR A 78 8.49 0.44 7.64
C TYR A 78 8.14 1.93 7.61
N VAL A 79 6.85 2.30 7.67
CA VAL A 79 6.43 3.71 7.76
C VAL A 79 6.81 4.29 9.11
N ALA A 80 6.70 3.53 10.20
CA ALA A 80 7.23 3.96 11.51
C ALA A 80 8.74 4.21 11.45
N THR A 81 9.50 3.33 10.80
CA THR A 81 10.95 3.54 10.56
C THR A 81 11.21 4.78 9.72
N ALA A 82 10.42 5.02 8.67
CA ALA A 82 10.54 6.21 7.84
C ALA A 82 10.23 7.49 8.62
N ALA A 83 9.18 7.49 9.46
CA ALA A 83 8.83 8.61 10.31
C ALA A 83 9.93 8.91 11.35
N ALA A 84 10.48 7.87 11.98
CA ALA A 84 11.56 8.00 12.96
C ALA A 84 12.84 8.60 12.34
N ASN A 85 13.15 8.23 11.10
CA ASN A 85 14.35 8.66 10.36
C ASN A 85 14.08 9.77 9.34
N ALA A 86 12.92 10.44 9.41
CA ALA A 86 12.57 11.48 8.45
C ALA A 86 13.53 12.69 8.58
N PRO A 87 14.17 13.15 7.48
CA PRO A 87 15.19 14.20 7.51
C PRO A 87 14.62 15.61 7.74
N PHE A 88 13.30 15.79 7.65
CA PHE A 88 12.64 17.07 7.89
C PHE A 88 11.19 16.87 8.37
N ASP A 89 10.64 17.88 9.03
CA ASP A 89 9.39 17.76 9.79
C ASP A 89 8.16 17.48 8.92
N GLU A 90 8.08 18.06 7.73
CA GLU A 90 6.93 17.87 6.86
C GLU A 90 6.82 16.41 6.38
N LEU A 91 7.94 15.74 6.04
CA LEU A 91 7.93 14.32 5.69
C LEU A 91 7.59 13.44 6.89
N LYS A 92 8.14 13.78 8.07
CA LYS A 92 7.81 13.10 9.32
C LYS A 92 6.31 13.14 9.58
N LYS A 93 5.70 14.31 9.42
CA LYS A 93 4.27 14.51 9.63
C LYS A 93 3.43 13.67 8.65
N SER A 94 3.76 13.67 7.36
CA SER A 94 3.07 12.82 6.37
C SER A 94 3.18 11.33 6.71
N ALA A 95 4.38 10.85 7.07
CA ALA A 95 4.60 9.46 7.46
C ALA A 95 3.85 9.09 8.75
N LEU A 96 3.74 9.99 9.73
CA LEU A 96 2.96 9.74 10.95
C LEU A 96 1.45 9.61 10.67
N PHE A 97 0.92 10.37 9.71
CA PHE A 97 -0.48 10.21 9.30
C PHE A 97 -0.70 8.89 8.57
N GLN A 98 0.20 8.50 7.66
CA GLN A 98 0.12 7.19 7.04
C GLN A 98 0.24 6.07 8.08
N LEU A 99 1.16 6.17 9.05
CA LEU A 99 1.30 5.15 10.10
C LEU A 99 -0.03 4.87 10.82
N ALA A 100 -0.79 5.92 11.13
CA ALA A 100 -2.10 5.77 11.75
C ALA A 100 -3.15 5.19 10.79
N ASP A 101 -3.04 5.48 9.49
CA ASP A 101 -3.88 4.87 8.45
C ASP A 101 -3.58 3.36 8.30
N GLU A 102 -2.31 2.95 8.23
CA GLU A 102 -1.93 1.54 8.08
C GLU A 102 -2.32 0.70 9.30
N GLN A 103 -2.22 1.29 10.50
CA GLN A 103 -2.72 0.63 11.72
C GLN A 103 -4.24 0.39 11.62
N ARG A 104 -5.00 1.34 11.10
CA ARG A 104 -6.44 1.18 10.84
C ARG A 104 -6.69 0.11 9.78
N HIS A 105 -5.90 0.07 8.71
CA HIS A 105 -6.02 -0.93 7.64
C HIS A 105 -5.74 -2.35 8.14
N LEU A 106 -4.70 -2.49 8.97
CA LEU A 106 -4.31 -3.74 9.62
C LEU A 106 -5.43 -4.31 10.49
N GLU A 107 -6.09 -3.47 11.29
CA GLU A 107 -7.22 -3.88 12.14
C GLU A 107 -8.40 -4.37 11.31
N MET A 108 -8.69 -3.72 10.18
CA MET A 108 -9.73 -4.15 9.24
C MET A 108 -9.42 -5.51 8.61
N ASP A 109 -8.18 -5.75 8.18
CA ASP A 109 -7.77 -7.03 7.58
C ASP A 109 -7.70 -8.16 8.60
N ARG A 110 -7.35 -7.83 9.86
CA ARG A 110 -7.43 -8.79 10.96
C ARG A 110 -8.86 -9.31 11.14
N GLU A 111 -9.85 -8.41 11.12
CA GLU A 111 -11.26 -8.81 11.26
C GLU A 111 -11.67 -9.77 10.14
N VAL A 112 -11.25 -9.54 8.90
CA VAL A 112 -11.55 -10.44 7.76
C VAL A 112 -11.10 -11.86 8.06
N PHE A 113 -9.86 -12.03 8.54
CA PHE A 113 -9.33 -13.34 8.88
C PHE A 113 -10.10 -14.02 10.03
N GLU A 114 -10.34 -13.28 11.11
CA GLU A 114 -11.05 -13.78 12.29
C GLU A 114 -12.47 -14.22 11.94
N ARG A 115 -13.16 -13.45 11.11
CA ARG A 115 -14.53 -13.73 10.65
C ARG A 115 -14.61 -14.86 9.63
N ALA A 116 -13.61 -14.98 8.75
CA ALA A 116 -13.53 -16.07 7.78
C ALA A 116 -13.20 -17.42 8.42
N GLY A 117 -12.86 -17.45 9.72
CA GLY A 117 -12.56 -18.67 10.46
C GLY A 117 -11.24 -19.34 10.06
N ILE A 118 -10.32 -18.58 9.46
CA ILE A 118 -9.00 -19.08 9.08
C ILE A 118 -8.10 -19.03 10.34
N PRO A 119 -7.50 -20.14 10.78
CA PRO A 119 -6.66 -20.16 11.97
C PRO A 119 -5.42 -19.25 11.84
N GLU A 120 -5.12 -18.46 12.87
CA GLU A 120 -3.98 -17.51 12.88
C GLU A 120 -2.63 -18.15 12.53
N ARG A 121 -2.41 -19.40 12.98
CA ARG A 121 -1.20 -20.17 12.68
C ARG A 121 -0.96 -20.39 11.17
N ASP A 122 -2.01 -20.30 10.35
CA ASP A 122 -1.95 -20.55 8.91
C ASP A 122 -1.72 -19.25 8.12
N TRP A 123 -1.86 -18.07 8.74
CA TRP A 123 -1.82 -16.78 8.02
C TRP A 123 -0.41 -16.48 7.48
N LEU A 124 0.63 -16.67 8.30
CA LEU A 124 2.01 -16.34 7.90
C LEU A 124 2.49 -17.23 6.76
N ALA A 125 2.22 -18.54 6.86
CA ALA A 125 2.59 -19.50 5.83
C ALA A 125 1.91 -19.17 4.48
N ALA A 126 0.65 -18.72 4.51
CA ALA A 126 -0.04 -18.25 3.31
C ALA A 126 0.61 -17.01 2.70
N TRP A 127 1.06 -16.05 3.52
CA TRP A 127 1.77 -14.88 3.02
C TRP A 127 3.16 -15.22 2.49
N GLU A 128 3.88 -16.17 3.09
CA GLU A 128 5.21 -16.59 2.63
C GLU A 128 5.17 -17.46 1.36
N ALA A 129 3.98 -17.90 0.95
CA ALA A 129 3.82 -18.72 -0.24
C ALA A 129 4.28 -17.98 -1.52
N PRO A 130 4.74 -18.70 -2.56
CA PRO A 130 5.10 -18.08 -3.83
C PRO A 130 3.96 -17.26 -4.45
N GLY A 131 4.31 -16.14 -5.06
CA GLY A 131 3.36 -15.27 -5.75
C GLY A 131 2.59 -14.30 -4.84
N THR A 132 3.13 -13.98 -3.67
CA THR A 132 2.69 -12.90 -2.79
C THR A 132 3.73 -11.77 -2.77
N THR A 133 3.36 -10.62 -2.20
CA THR A 133 4.22 -9.46 -2.04
C THR A 133 5.27 -9.61 -0.92
N CYS A 134 5.34 -10.77 -0.24
CA CYS A 134 6.12 -10.98 0.97
C CYS A 134 7.59 -10.55 0.84
N ARG A 135 8.27 -10.93 -0.24
CA ARG A 135 9.68 -10.56 -0.46
C ARG A 135 9.88 -9.06 -0.61
N PHE A 136 8.96 -8.37 -1.29
CA PHE A 136 9.00 -6.91 -1.41
C PHE A 136 8.86 -6.22 -0.05
N PHE A 137 7.86 -6.63 0.75
CA PHE A 137 7.64 -6.03 2.06
C PHE A 137 8.76 -6.35 3.06
N ARG A 138 9.34 -7.56 3.01
CA ARG A 138 10.55 -7.89 3.77
C ARG A 138 11.73 -7.01 3.39
N HIS A 139 11.92 -6.75 2.09
CA HIS A 139 12.96 -5.83 1.63
C HIS A 139 12.76 -4.42 2.20
N LEU A 140 11.52 -3.90 2.27
CA LEU A 140 11.24 -2.61 2.89
C LEU A 140 11.57 -2.58 4.39
N LEU A 141 11.29 -3.67 5.11
CA LEU A 141 11.59 -3.80 6.54
C LEU A 141 13.09 -3.81 6.85
N GLU A 142 13.94 -4.13 5.87
CA GLU A 142 15.40 -4.09 5.99
C GLU A 142 15.99 -2.69 5.75
N LEU A 143 15.17 -1.71 5.36
CA LEU A 143 15.61 -0.35 5.07
C LEU A 143 15.59 0.53 6.32
N GLU A 144 16.53 1.47 6.37
CA GLU A 144 16.57 2.53 7.39
C GLU A 144 16.42 3.94 6.78
N ASP A 145 16.68 4.08 5.48
CA ASP A 145 16.61 5.36 4.78
C ASP A 145 15.14 5.70 4.49
N SER A 146 14.64 6.75 5.15
CA SER A 146 13.23 7.16 5.06
C SER A 146 12.82 7.54 3.63
N ILE A 147 13.70 8.14 2.84
CA ILE A 147 13.40 8.51 1.46
C ILE A 147 13.33 7.24 0.59
N GLU A 148 14.28 6.31 0.72
CA GLU A 148 14.25 5.04 -0.02
C GLU A 148 12.99 4.24 0.33
N ILE A 149 12.64 4.16 1.61
CA ILE A 149 11.40 3.48 2.09
C ILE A 149 10.18 4.08 1.39
N LEU A 150 10.00 5.41 1.47
CA LEU A 150 8.79 6.06 0.98
C LEU A 150 8.74 6.09 -0.56
N VAL A 151 9.88 6.15 -1.25
CA VAL A 151 9.89 5.98 -2.71
C VAL A 151 9.46 4.57 -3.10
N LYS A 152 10.02 3.53 -2.46
CA LYS A 152 9.69 2.15 -2.82
C LYS A 152 8.27 1.75 -2.38
N GLY A 153 7.87 2.09 -1.15
CA GLY A 153 6.54 1.81 -0.59
C GLY A 153 5.45 2.67 -1.24
N ASN A 154 5.51 3.99 -1.07
CA ASN A 154 4.42 4.85 -1.52
C ASN A 154 4.42 5.11 -3.02
N PHE A 155 5.57 5.48 -3.58
CA PHE A 155 5.61 5.87 -4.98
C PHE A 155 5.52 4.65 -5.91
N VAL A 156 6.25 3.56 -5.61
CA VAL A 156 6.20 2.34 -6.44
C VAL A 156 5.04 1.42 -6.07
N ALA A 157 5.01 0.87 -4.84
CA ALA A 157 4.03 -0.17 -4.50
C ALA A 157 2.59 0.36 -4.48
N GLU A 158 2.32 1.39 -3.69
CA GLU A 158 0.97 1.98 -3.62
C GLU A 158 0.64 2.78 -4.89
N GLY A 159 1.61 3.48 -5.47
CA GLY A 159 1.41 4.23 -6.72
C GLY A 159 0.99 3.35 -7.90
N ALA A 160 1.42 2.09 -7.90
CA ALA A 160 0.94 1.07 -8.81
C ALA A 160 -0.43 0.52 -8.42
N ALA A 161 -0.69 0.34 -7.12
CA ALA A 161 -2.00 -0.05 -6.61
C ALA A 161 -3.06 0.97 -7.04
N GLY A 162 -2.90 2.27 -6.78
CA GLY A 162 -3.81 3.30 -7.31
C GLY A 162 -5.23 3.26 -6.73
N PRO A 163 -5.95 4.39 -6.64
CA PRO A 163 -7.31 4.41 -6.10
C PRO A 163 -8.30 3.53 -6.87
N GLY A 164 -8.10 3.37 -8.18
CA GLY A 164 -8.96 2.54 -9.03
C GLY A 164 -8.87 1.04 -8.74
N THR A 165 -7.72 0.55 -8.24
CA THR A 165 -7.60 -0.88 -7.91
C THR A 165 -8.38 -1.22 -6.66
N PHE A 166 -8.44 -0.34 -5.66
CA PHE A 166 -9.28 -0.58 -4.47
C PHE A 166 -10.77 -0.64 -4.82
N THR A 167 -11.24 0.15 -5.79
CA THR A 167 -12.60 0.00 -6.35
C THR A 167 -12.79 -1.37 -7.00
N VAL A 168 -11.85 -1.79 -7.86
CA VAL A 168 -11.92 -3.12 -8.52
C VAL A 168 -11.88 -4.27 -7.51
N LEU A 169 -11.07 -4.16 -6.45
CA LEU A 169 -11.01 -5.13 -5.36
C LEU A 169 -12.33 -5.17 -4.59
N ALA A 170 -12.92 -4.01 -4.28
CA ALA A 170 -14.21 -3.93 -3.61
C ALA A 170 -15.33 -4.58 -4.44
N ASP A 171 -15.47 -4.20 -5.71
CA ASP A 171 -16.47 -4.75 -6.62
C ASP A 171 -16.27 -6.26 -6.81
N GLY A 172 -15.01 -6.70 -6.89
CA GLY A 172 -14.65 -8.11 -7.00
C GLY A 172 -15.04 -8.93 -5.75
N ALA A 173 -14.78 -8.40 -4.56
CA ALA A 173 -15.15 -9.05 -3.31
C ALA A 173 -16.68 -9.14 -3.18
N GLU A 174 -17.39 -8.04 -3.46
CA GLU A 174 -18.85 -7.97 -3.39
C GLU A 174 -19.53 -8.93 -4.37
N ALA A 175 -19.04 -9.02 -5.61
CA ALA A 175 -19.56 -9.97 -6.61
C ALA A 175 -19.43 -11.45 -6.19
N ARG A 176 -18.60 -11.75 -5.19
CA ARG A 176 -18.37 -13.09 -4.65
C ARG A 176 -19.03 -13.31 -3.28
N GLY A 177 -19.77 -12.31 -2.79
CA GLY A 177 -20.41 -12.31 -1.48
C GLY A 177 -19.48 -11.98 -0.31
N ASP A 178 -18.22 -11.64 -0.57
CA ASP A 178 -17.28 -11.14 0.45
C ASP A 178 -17.52 -9.64 0.69
N VAL A 179 -18.65 -9.36 1.35
CA VAL A 179 -19.10 -7.99 1.58
C VAL A 179 -18.20 -7.27 2.59
N LEU A 180 -17.63 -7.97 3.57
CA LEU A 180 -16.74 -7.35 4.56
C LEU A 180 -15.45 -6.82 3.91
N SER A 181 -14.77 -7.61 3.09
CA SER A 181 -13.59 -7.13 2.36
C SER A 181 -13.96 -5.99 1.41
N ALA A 182 -15.14 -6.03 0.78
CA ALA A 182 -15.61 -4.95 -0.08
C ALA A 182 -15.74 -3.60 0.68
N VAL A 183 -16.39 -3.62 1.84
CA VAL A 183 -16.51 -2.45 2.72
C VAL A 183 -15.15 -1.96 3.19
N ASN A 184 -14.25 -2.88 3.58
CA ASN A 184 -12.88 -2.53 3.97
C ASN A 184 -12.15 -1.83 2.83
N HIS A 185 -12.13 -2.38 1.60
CA HIS A 185 -11.46 -1.77 0.46
C HIS A 185 -12.00 -0.38 0.11
N ARG A 186 -13.32 -0.17 0.17
CA ARG A 186 -13.91 1.17 -0.06
C ARG A 186 -13.48 2.18 0.99
N ALA A 187 -13.37 1.76 2.24
CA ALA A 187 -12.99 2.62 3.35
C ALA A 187 -11.54 3.12 3.28
N ARG A 188 -10.66 2.41 2.55
CA ARG A 188 -9.24 2.77 2.37
C ARG A 188 -8.98 3.75 1.23
N ILE A 189 -9.85 3.85 0.23
CA ILE A 189 -9.60 4.61 -1.01
C ILE A 189 -9.03 6.03 -0.75
N ARG A 190 -9.56 6.72 0.26
CA ARG A 190 -9.13 8.09 0.60
C ARG A 190 -7.80 8.14 1.33
N ASP A 191 -7.47 7.11 2.10
CA ASP A 191 -6.22 6.98 2.82
C ASP A 191 -5.09 6.70 1.82
N GLU A 192 -5.29 5.69 0.99
CA GLU A 192 -4.40 5.30 -0.12
C GLU A 192 -4.14 6.45 -1.11
N THR A 193 -5.17 7.25 -1.41
CA THR A 193 -5.00 8.44 -2.26
C THR A 193 -4.00 9.42 -1.66
N ARG A 194 -3.98 9.60 -0.32
CA ARG A 194 -3.02 10.49 0.34
C ARG A 194 -1.62 9.91 0.32
N HIS A 195 -1.49 8.61 0.60
CA HIS A 195 -0.22 7.90 0.63
C HIS A 195 0.51 8.00 -0.72
N ILE A 196 -0.20 7.70 -1.80
CA ILE A 196 0.29 7.85 -3.18
C ILE A 196 0.64 9.31 -3.49
N SER A 197 -0.21 10.26 -3.07
CA SER A 197 -0.05 11.66 -3.42
C SER A 197 1.20 12.28 -2.81
N TYR A 198 1.50 12.00 -1.53
CA TYR A 198 2.71 12.55 -0.92
C TYR A 198 3.96 11.80 -1.40
N GLY A 199 3.90 10.48 -1.65
CA GLY A 199 5.01 9.75 -2.27
C GLY A 199 5.37 10.33 -3.64
N ARG A 200 4.36 10.66 -4.44
CA ARG A 200 4.51 11.37 -5.72
C ARG A 200 5.12 12.77 -5.54
N ALA A 201 4.67 13.53 -4.53
CA ALA A 201 5.21 14.86 -4.24
C ALA A 201 6.69 14.79 -3.82
N LEU A 202 7.08 13.76 -3.04
CA LEU A 202 8.47 13.52 -2.63
C LEU A 202 9.38 13.26 -3.83
N VAL A 203 9.01 12.35 -4.72
CA VAL A 203 9.81 12.05 -5.92
C VAL A 203 9.96 13.29 -6.81
N LYS A 204 8.88 14.04 -7.00
CA LYS A 204 8.91 15.29 -7.75
C LYS A 204 9.89 16.29 -7.13
N ALA A 205 9.81 16.51 -5.82
CA ALA A 205 10.70 17.43 -5.11
C ALA A 205 12.18 17.01 -5.23
N LEU A 206 12.48 15.71 -5.13
CA LEU A 206 13.85 15.19 -5.29
C LEU A 206 14.42 15.44 -6.68
N ILE A 207 13.62 15.33 -7.73
CA ILE A 207 14.04 15.58 -9.12
C ILE A 207 14.21 17.08 -9.37
N GLU A 208 13.30 17.91 -8.84
CA GLU A 208 13.38 19.37 -8.96
C GLU A 208 14.58 19.95 -8.20
N ASP A 209 14.93 19.37 -7.04
CA ASP A 209 16.10 19.77 -6.25
C ASP A 209 17.43 19.38 -6.92
N ASP A 210 17.50 18.17 -7.50
CA ASP A 210 18.67 17.66 -8.19
C ASP A 210 18.29 16.64 -9.28
N PRO A 211 18.31 17.03 -10.56
CA PRO A 211 18.01 16.12 -11.67
C PRO A 211 18.92 14.87 -11.72
N GLY A 212 20.12 14.93 -11.10
CA GLY A 212 21.02 13.78 -10.96
C GLY A 212 20.50 12.68 -10.04
N ASN A 213 19.39 12.90 -9.34
CA ASN A 213 18.70 11.89 -8.54
C ASN A 213 17.96 10.85 -9.42
N LEU A 214 17.67 11.17 -10.69
CA LEU A 214 16.84 10.35 -11.56
C LEU A 214 17.38 8.91 -11.73
N ASP A 215 18.70 8.75 -11.86
CA ASP A 215 19.32 7.42 -11.99
C ASP A 215 19.13 6.56 -10.75
N THR A 216 19.15 7.17 -9.56
CA THR A 216 18.96 6.46 -8.29
C THR A 216 17.49 6.10 -8.08
N LEU A 217 16.58 7.01 -8.43
CA LEU A 217 15.13 6.75 -8.43
C LEU A 217 14.76 5.65 -9.42
N GLN A 218 15.37 5.64 -10.62
CA GLN A 218 15.20 4.58 -11.61
C GLN A 218 15.68 3.22 -11.05
N GLN A 219 16.86 3.19 -10.42
CA GLN A 219 17.37 1.96 -9.81
C GLN A 219 16.43 1.44 -8.71
N TRP A 220 15.95 2.32 -7.83
CA TRP A 220 15.01 1.94 -6.77
C TRP A 220 13.67 1.44 -7.29
N GLN A 221 13.17 2.05 -8.37
CA GLN A 221 12.01 1.56 -9.10
C GLN A 221 12.28 0.15 -9.63
N ASP A 222 13.36 -0.04 -10.39
CA ASP A 222 13.66 -1.32 -11.05
C ASP A 222 13.82 -2.45 -10.04
N ASP A 223 14.52 -2.20 -8.92
CA ASP A 223 14.66 -3.17 -7.84
C ASP A 223 13.31 -3.56 -7.21
N SER A 224 12.43 -2.57 -7.03
CA SER A 224 11.09 -2.81 -6.47
C SER A 224 10.21 -3.59 -7.44
N LEU A 225 10.20 -3.21 -8.72
CA LEU A 225 9.42 -3.89 -9.76
C LEU A 225 9.91 -5.31 -10.02
N ARG A 226 11.21 -5.60 -9.87
CA ARG A 226 11.72 -6.99 -9.90
C ARG A 226 11.12 -7.83 -8.78
N LEU A 227 11.09 -7.32 -7.55
CA LEU A 227 10.46 -8.03 -6.42
C LEU A 227 8.96 -8.24 -6.65
N PHE A 228 8.25 -7.27 -7.24
CA PHE A 228 6.85 -7.45 -7.62
C PHE A 228 6.64 -8.41 -8.79
N SER A 229 7.59 -8.53 -9.72
CA SER A 229 7.46 -9.46 -10.86
C SER A 229 7.38 -10.93 -10.41
N GLU A 230 7.92 -11.25 -9.24
CA GLU A 230 7.79 -12.58 -8.63
C GLU A 230 6.33 -12.89 -8.22
N VAL A 231 5.54 -11.84 -7.91
CA VAL A 231 4.08 -11.95 -7.65
C VAL A 231 3.32 -12.41 -8.89
N ALA A 232 3.84 -12.12 -10.09
CA ALA A 232 3.21 -12.51 -11.35
C ALA A 232 3.16 -14.04 -11.59
N ARG A 233 3.71 -14.85 -10.68
CA ARG A 233 3.67 -16.33 -10.68
C ARG A 233 4.08 -16.95 -12.03
N GLY A 234 5.18 -16.48 -12.61
CA GLY A 234 5.68 -17.02 -13.88
C GLY A 234 4.70 -16.88 -15.07
N GLY A 235 3.76 -15.92 -15.01
CA GLY A 235 2.77 -15.64 -16.05
C GLY A 235 1.32 -15.91 -15.63
N GLU A 236 1.06 -16.66 -14.56
CA GLU A 236 -0.32 -16.97 -14.12
C GLU A 236 -1.12 -15.72 -13.72
N ARG A 237 -0.42 -14.65 -13.29
CA ARG A 237 -1.02 -13.35 -12.95
C ARG A 237 -0.58 -12.24 -13.90
N GLN A 238 -0.32 -12.57 -15.17
CA GLN A 238 0.15 -11.61 -16.16
C GLN A 238 -0.80 -10.41 -16.33
N ALA A 239 -2.11 -10.62 -16.41
CA ALA A 239 -3.07 -9.52 -16.55
C ALA A 239 -3.07 -8.57 -15.34
N TRP A 240 -2.90 -9.11 -14.13
CA TRP A 240 -2.73 -8.30 -12.92
C TRP A 240 -1.42 -7.49 -13.00
N TRP A 241 -0.32 -8.12 -13.41
CA TRP A 241 0.98 -7.47 -13.53
C TRP A 241 0.97 -6.35 -14.57
N GLU A 242 0.36 -6.58 -15.73
CA GLU A 242 0.20 -5.57 -16.78
C GLU A 242 -0.68 -4.41 -16.29
N GLY A 243 -1.76 -4.69 -15.55
CA GLY A 243 -2.59 -3.66 -14.92
C GLY A 243 -1.83 -2.83 -13.88
N PHE A 244 -1.04 -3.50 -13.04
CA PHE A 244 -0.17 -2.87 -12.03
C PHE A 244 0.83 -1.92 -12.69
N LEU A 245 1.57 -2.39 -13.70
CA LEU A 245 2.52 -1.57 -14.44
C LEU A 245 1.83 -0.42 -15.19
N ALA A 246 0.70 -0.68 -15.84
CA ALA A 246 -0.05 0.35 -16.56
C ALA A 246 -0.57 1.45 -15.62
N SER A 247 -0.94 1.11 -14.39
CA SER A 247 -1.31 2.07 -13.36
C SER A 247 -0.10 2.89 -12.91
N TYR A 248 0.98 2.21 -12.52
CA TYR A 248 2.22 2.84 -12.04
C TYR A 248 2.84 3.81 -13.06
N TYR A 249 2.94 3.40 -14.33
CA TYR A 249 3.59 4.23 -15.34
C TYR A 249 2.80 5.49 -15.72
N LYS A 250 1.52 5.60 -15.33
CA LYS A 250 0.80 6.89 -15.44
C LYS A 250 1.40 7.97 -14.55
N ILE A 251 2.03 7.60 -13.43
CA ILE A 251 2.68 8.55 -12.52
C ILE A 251 4.20 8.62 -12.69
N ALA A 252 4.85 7.51 -13.09
CA ALA A 252 6.31 7.46 -13.22
C ALA A 252 6.83 8.08 -14.52
N LEU A 253 6.18 7.83 -15.67
CA LEU A 253 6.62 8.38 -16.97
C LEU A 253 6.67 9.92 -16.98
N PRO A 254 5.67 10.65 -16.45
CA PRO A 254 5.74 12.11 -16.39
C PRO A 254 6.90 12.66 -15.53
N MET A 255 7.51 11.84 -14.69
CA MET A 255 8.67 12.20 -13.87
C MET A 255 10.02 11.90 -14.55
N GLY A 256 10.00 11.40 -15.79
CA GLY A 256 11.21 11.04 -16.53
C GLY A 256 11.76 9.65 -16.20
N LEU A 257 11.05 8.87 -15.37
CA LEU A 257 11.37 7.46 -15.17
C LEU A 257 10.95 6.64 -16.38
N ARG A 258 11.66 5.54 -16.62
CA ARG A 258 11.45 4.67 -17.78
C ARG A 258 10.88 3.32 -17.35
N PRO A 259 10.15 2.63 -18.24
CA PRO A 259 9.73 1.26 -17.97
C PRO A 259 10.91 0.34 -17.72
N ILE A 260 10.76 -0.57 -16.76
CA ILE A 260 11.72 -1.64 -16.52
C ILE A 260 11.88 -2.51 -17.79
N SER A 261 13.12 -2.82 -18.13
CA SER A 261 13.45 -3.88 -19.09
C SER A 261 13.84 -5.13 -18.30
N PHE A 262 13.16 -6.24 -18.56
CA PHE A 262 13.57 -7.55 -18.09
C PHE A 262 14.66 -8.14 -18.99
#